data_AF-A0A2T6NUN9-F1
#
_entry.id   AF-A0A2T6NUN9-F1
#
_cell.length_a   1.000
_cell.length_b   1.000
_cell.length_c   1.000
_cell.angle_alpha   90.00
_cell.angle_beta   90.00
_cell.angle_gamma   90.00
#
_symmetry.space_group_name_H-M   'P 1'
#
loop_
_entity.id
_entity.type
_entity.pdbx_description
1 polymer ?
#
loop_
_entity_poly.entity_id
_entity_poly.type
_entity_poly.pdbx_seq_one_letter_code
_entity_poly.pdbx_strand_id
1 'polypeptide(L)'
;MPQADKIIDRLKNLIDAGKKTERPKCERIAALLKKLKKQERAAKEKLAKEKDRTKHKRLSTEIKILHTQRKKAIRRYKELKKSG
;
A
#
# COMPACT_ATOMS: atom_id res chain seq x y z
N MET A 1 -6.00 -5.78 11.99
CA MET A 1 -4.80 -6.60 11.69
C MET A 1 -3.59 -5.67 11.75
N PRO A 2 -2.71 -5.77 12.77
CA PRO A 2 -1.62 -4.81 13.02
C PRO A 2 -0.48 -4.82 11.98
N GLN A 3 -0.55 -5.68 10.95
CA GLN A 3 0.47 -5.79 9.91
C GLN A 3 0.25 -4.85 8.72
N ALA A 4 -1.00 -4.48 8.42
CA ALA A 4 -1.28 -3.53 7.35
C ALA A 4 -0.74 -2.13 7.71
N ASP A 5 -1.02 -1.67 8.93
CA ASP A 5 -0.55 -0.37 9.44
C ASP A 5 0.98 -0.26 9.46
N LYS A 6 1.70 -1.32 9.84
CA LYS A 6 3.17 -1.35 9.79
C LYS A 6 3.75 -1.21 8.38
N ILE A 7 3.06 -1.74 7.37
CA ILE A 7 3.46 -1.61 5.96
C ILE A 7 3.22 -0.18 5.48
N ILE A 8 2.11 0.42 5.93
CA ILE A 8 1.72 1.80 5.62
C ILE A 8 2.72 2.79 6.22
N ASP A 9 3.12 2.60 7.47
CA ASP A 9 4.09 3.48 8.12
C ASP A 9 5.48 3.35 7.52
N ARG A 10 5.91 2.13 7.17
CA ARG A 10 7.16 1.96 6.41
C ARG A 10 7.11 2.65 5.05
N LEU A 11 5.96 2.64 4.39
CA LEU A 11 5.75 3.33 3.12
C LEU A 11 5.84 4.85 3.29
N LYS A 12 5.17 5.41 4.31
CA LYS A 12 5.27 6.83 4.67
C LYS A 12 6.72 7.24 4.94
N ASN A 13 7.42 6.50 5.80
CA ASN A 13 8.82 6.79 6.14
C ASN A 13 9.74 6.71 4.91
N LEU A 14 9.52 5.78 3.99
CA LEU A 14 10.29 5.69 2.75
C LEU A 14 9.97 6.82 1.75
N ILE A 15 8.72 7.31 1.77
CA ILE A 15 8.28 8.45 0.94
C ILE A 15 8.82 9.78 1.50
N ASP A 16 8.79 9.94 2.82
CA ASP A 16 9.19 11.17 3.53
C ASP A 16 10.72 11.30 3.65
N ALA A 17 11.48 10.20 3.70
CA ALA A 17 12.95 10.20 3.73
C ALA A 17 13.61 10.60 2.39
N GLY A 18 13.02 11.55 1.66
CA GLY A 18 13.31 11.94 0.28
C GLY A 18 14.68 12.56 -0.03
N LYS A 19 15.77 12.28 0.68
CA LYS A 19 17.12 12.74 0.30
C LYS A 19 18.17 11.64 0.49
N LYS A 20 19.07 11.50 -0.49
CA LYS A 20 20.40 10.83 -0.48
C LYS A 20 20.67 9.45 -1.13
N THR A 21 19.73 8.61 -1.55
CA THR A 21 20.08 7.39 -2.34
C THR A 21 18.87 6.82 -3.10
N GLU A 22 18.84 6.93 -4.43
CA GLU A 22 17.60 6.76 -5.22
C GLU A 22 17.34 5.33 -5.74
N ARG A 23 18.37 4.56 -6.12
CA ARG A 23 18.18 3.19 -6.65
C ARG A 23 17.60 2.17 -5.65
N PRO A 24 18.11 2.05 -4.40
CA PRO A 24 17.59 1.06 -3.45
C PRO A 24 16.14 1.36 -3.00
N LYS A 25 15.69 2.63 -3.14
CA LYS A 25 14.34 3.06 -2.77
C LYS A 25 13.30 2.62 -3.81
N CYS A 26 13.62 2.65 -5.10
CA CYS A 26 12.72 2.19 -6.16
C CYS A 26 12.37 0.72 -6.02
N GLU A 27 13.35 -0.16 -5.77
CA GLU A 27 13.11 -1.59 -5.57
C GLU A 27 12.30 -1.88 -4.30
N ARG A 28 12.61 -1.17 -3.20
CA ARG A 28 11.85 -1.27 -1.95
C ARG A 28 10.40 -0.82 -2.12
N ILE A 29 10.16 0.28 -2.84
CA ILE A 29 8.81 0.75 -3.16
C ILE A 29 8.08 -0.26 -4.06
N ALA A 30 8.76 -0.84 -5.07
CA ALA A 30 8.18 -1.88 -5.92
C ALA A 30 7.78 -3.14 -5.14
N ALA A 31 8.62 -3.58 -4.19
CA ALA A 31 8.31 -4.70 -3.31
C ALA A 31 7.12 -4.41 -2.39
N LEU A 32 7.03 -3.20 -1.85
CA LEU A 32 5.89 -2.75 -1.03
C LEU A 32 4.60 -2.66 -1.85
N LEU A 33 4.66 -2.16 -3.08
CA LEU A 33 3.53 -2.15 -4.01
C LEU A 33 3.02 -3.56 -4.33
N LYS A 34 3.91 -4.54 -4.51
CA LYS A 34 3.52 -5.95 -4.66
C LYS A 34 2.82 -6.48 -3.41
N LYS A 35 3.31 -6.17 -2.20
CA LYS A 35 2.67 -6.59 -0.93
C LYS A 35 1.29 -5.97 -0.75
N LEU A 36 1.15 -4.66 -0.99
CA LEU A 36 -0.13 -3.96 -0.93
C LEU A 36 -1.14 -4.53 -1.94
N LYS A 37 -0.70 -4.86 -3.17
CA LYS A 37 -1.56 -5.54 -4.17
C LYS A 37 -2.09 -6.87 -3.65
N LYS A 38 -1.24 -7.69 -3.03
CA LYS A 38 -1.66 -8.98 -2.46
C LYS A 38 -2.65 -8.79 -1.31
N GLN A 39 -2.39 -7.84 -0.41
CA GLN A 39 -3.30 -7.53 0.70
C GLN A 39 -4.65 -6.99 0.22
N GLU A 40 -4.66 -6.09 -0.75
CA GLU A 40 -5.89 -5.56 -1.36
C GLU A 40 -6.73 -6.69 -1.99
N ARG A 41 -6.09 -7.63 -2.69
CA ARG A 41 -6.76 -8.79 -3.28
C ARG A 41 -7.34 -9.71 -2.21
N ALA A 42 -6.56 -10.05 -1.19
CA ALA A 42 -7.03 -10.89 -0.08
C ALA A 42 -8.19 -10.22 0.69
N ALA A 43 -8.13 -8.91 0.90
CA ALA A 43 -9.21 -8.17 1.54
C ALA A 43 -10.48 -8.15 0.68
N LYS A 44 -10.36 -8.00 -0.66
CA LYS A 44 -11.48 -8.11 -1.60
C LYS A 44 -12.11 -9.51 -1.61
N GLU A 45 -11.29 -10.55 -1.60
CA GLU A 45 -11.77 -11.94 -1.53
C GLU A 45 -12.49 -12.23 -0.20
N LYS A 46 -11.99 -11.68 0.92
CA LYS A 46 -12.67 -11.75 2.22
C LYS A 46 -13.98 -10.97 2.22
N LEU A 47 -14.00 -9.76 1.66
CA LEU A 47 -15.20 -8.95 1.54
C LEU A 47 -16.29 -9.68 0.74
N ALA A 48 -15.94 -10.32 -0.38
CA ALA A 48 -16.88 -11.06 -1.21
C ALA A 48 -17.53 -12.25 -0.52
N LYS A 49 -16.87 -12.82 0.51
CA LYS A 49 -17.37 -13.94 1.31
C LYS A 49 -18.00 -13.50 2.63
N GLU A 50 -17.88 -12.21 2.99
CA GLU A 50 -18.34 -11.68 4.27
C GLU A 50 -19.84 -11.38 4.21
N LYS A 51 -20.61 -12.11 5.02
CA LYS A 51 -22.06 -11.95 5.13
C LYS A 51 -22.45 -10.94 6.22
N ASP A 52 -21.54 -10.67 7.16
CA ASP A 52 -21.77 -9.69 8.22
C ASP A 52 -21.63 -8.26 7.69
N ARG A 53 -22.71 -7.49 7.78
CA ARG A 53 -22.77 -6.11 7.26
C ARG A 53 -21.76 -5.15 7.92
N THR A 54 -21.46 -5.35 9.20
CA THR A 54 -20.52 -4.52 9.96
C THR A 54 -19.08 -4.84 9.57
N LYS A 55 -18.74 -6.13 9.49
CA LYS A 55 -17.42 -6.58 9.00
C LYS A 55 -17.23 -6.21 7.53
N HIS A 56 -18.28 -6.31 6.71
CA HIS A 56 -18.27 -5.90 5.32
C HIS A 56 -17.94 -4.40 5.18
N LYS A 57 -18.58 -3.52 5.96
CA LYS A 57 -18.24 -2.09 6.00
C LYS A 57 -16.78 -1.85 6.40
N ARG A 58 -16.28 -2.53 7.44
CA ARG A 58 -14.88 -2.40 7.89
C ARG A 58 -13.89 -2.83 6.80
N LEU A 59 -14.10 -4.00 6.19
CA LEU A 59 -13.27 -4.50 5.09
C LEU A 59 -13.32 -3.57 3.87
N SER A 60 -14.47 -3.01 3.54
CA SER A 60 -14.61 -2.04 2.45
C SER A 60 -13.79 -0.76 2.69
N THR A 61 -13.82 -0.22 3.92
CA THR A 61 -12.98 0.92 4.32
C THR A 61 -11.50 0.58 4.25
N GLU A 62 -11.10 -0.60 4.74
CA GLU A 62 -9.71 -1.06 4.69
C GLU A 62 -9.20 -1.19 3.24
N ILE A 63 -10.02 -1.73 2.33
CA ILE A 63 -9.71 -1.81 0.90
C ILE A 63 -9.51 -0.40 0.31
N LYS A 64 -10.36 0.58 0.65
CA LYS A 64 -10.22 1.97 0.18
C LYS A 64 -8.91 2.61 0.67
N ILE A 65 -8.53 2.38 1.92
CA ILE A 65 -7.29 2.89 2.51
C ILE A 65 -6.08 2.28 1.76
N LEU A 66 -6.05 0.96 1.62
CA LEU A 66 -4.99 0.24 0.90
C LEU A 66 -4.87 0.71 -0.55
N HIS A 67 -6.01 0.88 -1.24
CA HIS A 67 -6.05 1.35 -2.62
C HIS A 67 -5.47 2.78 -2.75
N THR A 68 -5.86 3.68 -1.85
CA THR A 68 -5.38 5.07 -1.82
C THR A 68 -3.87 5.15 -1.58
N GLN A 69 -3.36 4.40 -0.61
CA GLN A 69 -1.93 4.36 -0.30
C GLN A 69 -1.13 3.76 -1.44
N ARG A 70 -1.64 2.70 -2.06
CA ARG A 70 -1.03 2.10 -3.25
C ARG A 70 -0.95 3.10 -4.40
N LYS A 71 -2.00 3.87 -4.67
CA LYS A 71 -1.99 4.92 -5.70
C LYS A 71 -0.94 5.99 -5.42
N LYS A 72 -0.83 6.44 -4.16
CA LYS A 72 0.21 7.41 -3.74
C LYS A 72 1.62 6.85 -3.95
N ALA A 73 1.88 5.60 -3.58
CA ALA A 73 3.18 4.98 -3.80
C ALA A 73 3.52 4.76 -5.28
N ILE A 74 2.55 4.41 -6.13
CA ILE A 74 2.76 4.32 -7.59
C ILE A 74 3.16 5.68 -8.15
N ARG A 75 2.49 6.75 -7.73
CA ARG A 75 2.82 8.12 -8.16
C ARG A 75 4.26 8.47 -7.76
N ARG A 76 4.63 8.23 -6.50
CA ARG A 76 5.99 8.51 -6.02
C ARG A 76 7.07 7.66 -6.71
N TYR A 77 6.77 6.39 -6.96
CA TYR A 77 7.66 5.52 -7.74
C TYR A 77 7.88 6.05 -9.16
N LYS A 78 6.83 6.54 -9.83
CA LYS A 78 6.94 7.14 -11.16
C LYS A 78 7.75 8.45 -11.14
N GLU A 79 7.60 9.26 -10.10
CA GLU A 79 8.41 10.48 -9.89
C GLU A 79 9.89 10.10 -9.74
N LEU A 80 10.22 9.17 -8.83
CA LEU A 80 11.60 8.72 -8.60
C LEU A 80 12.23 8.05 -9.82
N LYS A 81 11.46 7.30 -10.62
CA LYS A 81 11.94 6.69 -11.86
C LYS A 81 12.19 7.73 -12.98
N LYS A 82 11.54 8.89 -12.93
CA LYS A 82 11.75 9.98 -13.90
C LYS A 82 12.90 10.91 -13.52
N SER A 83 13.25 10.96 -12.23
CA SER A 83 14.28 11.85 -11.69
C SER A 83 15.70 11.25 -11.66
N GLY A 84 15.88 9.98 -12.01
CA GLY A 84 17.18 9.30 -12.10
C GLY A 84 17.32 8.48 -13.36
#